data_AF-A0A4Q3J688-F1
#
_entry.id   AF-A0A4Q3J688-F1
#
_cell.length_a   1.000
_cell.length_b   1.000
_cell.length_c   1.000
_cell.angle_alpha   90.00
_cell.angle_beta   90.00
_cell.angle_gamma   90.00
#
_symmetry.space_group_name_H-M   'P 1'
#
loop_
_entity.id
_entity.type
_entity.pdbx_description
1 polymer ?
#
loop_
_entity_poly.entity_id
_entity_poly.type
_entity_poly.pdbx_seq_one_letter_code
_entity_poly.pdbx_strand_id
1 'polypeptide(L)'
;MVVLRRSFLAGLGLAAAGLALGVVRKAQAAEAGAGPSAWPPVPGAGLRAGVFVHVGLDGQVTIVCHRSEMGQGVRSSLPVLIADELGADMARVTVVQGDGDKAYGDQNTDGSSSVRKRFGDLRAAGAAARMMLISAAAARWKVDPRSCEAHDHQVFHTGTR
;
A
#
# COMPACT_ATOMS: atom_id res chain seq x y z
N MET A 1 5.10 -24.51 -39.37
CA MET A 1 6.31 -24.87 -38.60
C MET A 1 6.08 -24.37 -37.18
N VAL A 2 5.77 -25.29 -36.27
CA VAL A 2 5.30 -25.01 -34.90
C VAL A 2 6.37 -25.46 -33.92
N VAL A 3 6.77 -24.57 -33.02
CA VAL A 3 7.65 -24.88 -31.88
C VAL A 3 6.76 -25.14 -30.67
N LEU A 4 6.86 -26.33 -30.06
CA LEU A 4 6.13 -26.65 -28.84
C LEU A 4 6.80 -25.99 -27.62
N ARG A 5 6.00 -25.27 -26.83
CA ARG A 5 6.38 -24.48 -25.63
C ARG A 5 7.15 -25.25 -24.55
N ARG A 6 7.10 -26.59 -24.54
CA ARG A 6 7.82 -27.46 -23.59
C ARG A 6 9.33 -27.57 -23.86
N SER A 7 9.78 -27.37 -25.10
CA SER A 7 11.21 -27.46 -25.44
C SER A 7 11.98 -26.16 -25.15
N PHE A 8 11.27 -25.04 -24.99
CA PHE A 8 11.87 -23.75 -24.62
C PHE A 8 12.22 -23.67 -23.13
N LEU A 9 11.38 -24.27 -22.27
CA LEU A 9 11.58 -24.23 -20.81
C LEU A 9 12.58 -25.28 -20.30
N ALA A 10 12.90 -26.31 -21.09
CA ALA A 10 13.92 -27.30 -20.75
C ALA A 10 15.36 -26.82 -21.01
N GLY A 11 15.56 -25.74 -21.77
CA GLY A 11 16.88 -25.24 -22.20
C GLY A 11 17.50 -24.13 -21.33
N LEU A 12 16.83 -23.70 -20.26
CA LEU A 12 17.25 -22.56 -19.42
C LEU A 12 17.72 -22.96 -18.01
N GLY A 13 17.81 -24.26 -17.72
CA GLY A 13 18.54 -24.76 -16.57
C GLY A 13 20.00 -25.01 -16.96
N LEU A 14 20.94 -24.29 -16.32
CA LEU A 14 22.42 -24.47 -16.35
C LEU A 14 23.23 -23.60 -17.33
N ALA A 15 23.09 -22.26 -17.30
CA ALA A 15 24.23 -21.34 -17.54
C ALA A 15 23.82 -19.86 -17.37
N ALA A 16 24.01 -19.29 -16.17
CA ALA A 16 24.45 -17.90 -15.95
C ALA A 16 24.45 -17.58 -14.44
N ALA A 17 25.24 -18.34 -13.68
CA ALA A 17 25.92 -17.73 -12.54
C ALA A 17 26.93 -16.73 -13.12
N GLY A 18 26.60 -15.44 -13.08
CA GLY A 18 27.42 -14.42 -13.74
C GLY A 18 26.92 -12.99 -13.55
N LEU A 19 27.25 -12.43 -12.39
CA LEU A 19 27.62 -11.03 -12.18
C LEU A 19 26.64 -9.93 -12.68
N ALA A 20 25.76 -9.51 -11.77
CA ALA A 20 25.37 -8.10 -11.66
C ALA A 20 25.52 -7.67 -10.18
N LEU A 21 26.72 -7.22 -9.83
CA LEU A 21 26.94 -6.39 -8.65
C LEU A 21 26.19 -5.08 -8.86
N GLY A 22 25.08 -4.92 -8.14
CA GLY A 22 24.29 -3.69 -8.12
C GLY A 22 23.53 -3.60 -6.81
N VAL A 23 24.26 -3.33 -5.72
CA VAL A 23 23.78 -2.88 -4.39
C VAL A 23 22.30 -3.17 -4.08
N VAL A 24 21.93 -4.45 -4.02
CA VAL A 24 20.62 -4.84 -3.51
C VAL A 24 20.74 -4.88 -2.00
N ARG A 25 20.21 -3.83 -1.33
CA ARG A 25 19.84 -3.92 0.08
C ARG A 25 19.06 -5.21 0.26
N LYS A 26 19.48 -6.09 1.17
CA LYS A 26 18.78 -7.33 1.55
C LYS A 26 17.26 -7.13 1.47
N ALA A 27 16.65 -7.58 0.39
CA ALA A 27 15.22 -7.80 0.37
C ALA A 27 15.03 -9.06 1.22
N GLN A 28 14.73 -8.84 2.51
CA GLN A 28 14.26 -9.92 3.35
C GLN A 28 13.01 -10.49 2.67
N ALA A 29 13.08 -11.75 2.28
CA ALA A 29 11.91 -12.52 1.91
C ALA A 29 10.94 -12.43 3.11
N ALA A 30 9.82 -11.75 2.90
CA ALA A 30 8.75 -11.74 3.87
C ALA A 30 8.12 -13.13 3.84
N GLU A 31 8.45 -13.93 4.85
CA GLU A 31 7.58 -15.00 5.33
C GLU A 31 6.14 -14.47 5.39
N ALA A 32 5.17 -15.26 4.94
CA ALA A 32 3.75 -15.02 5.21
C ALA A 32 3.44 -15.26 6.69
N GLY A 33 4.13 -14.52 7.57
CA GLY A 33 3.83 -14.40 8.99
C GLY A 33 2.81 -13.30 9.19
N ALA A 34 2.03 -13.40 10.28
CA ALA A 34 1.05 -12.41 10.69
C ALA A 34 1.57 -10.98 10.46
N GLY A 35 0.79 -10.17 9.74
CA GLY A 35 1.16 -8.80 9.37
C GLY A 35 1.62 -7.97 10.56
N PRO A 36 2.37 -6.88 10.32
CA PRO A 36 3.10 -6.14 11.35
C PRO A 36 2.21 -5.80 12.55
N SER A 37 2.70 -6.12 13.75
CA SER A 37 2.03 -5.94 15.04
C SER A 37 1.91 -4.49 15.51
N ALA A 38 2.22 -3.51 14.67
CA ALA A 38 2.24 -2.09 15.02
C ALA A 38 0.87 -1.41 14.90
N TRP A 39 -0.17 -2.14 14.49
CA TRP A 39 -1.49 -1.54 14.31
C TRP A 39 -2.07 -1.13 15.67
N PRO A 40 -2.43 0.15 15.87
CA PRO A 40 -3.26 0.51 17.01
C PRO A 40 -4.58 -0.27 16.92
N PRO A 41 -5.29 -0.48 18.04
CA PRO A 41 -6.57 -1.17 18.03
C PRO A 41 -7.53 -0.50 17.04
N VAL A 42 -7.77 -1.13 15.90
CA VAL A 42 -8.73 -0.70 14.89
C VAL A 42 -9.91 -1.67 14.86
N PRO A 43 -11.16 -1.18 14.87
CA PRO A 43 -12.33 -2.06 14.81
C PRO A 43 -12.39 -2.86 13.52
N GLY A 44 -12.88 -4.10 13.64
CA GLY A 44 -13.25 -4.92 12.49
C GLY A 44 -12.09 -5.65 11.79
N ALA A 45 -12.46 -6.67 11.02
CA ALA A 45 -11.58 -7.26 10.03
C ALA A 45 -11.56 -6.39 8.77
N GLY A 46 -10.52 -6.53 7.96
CA GLY A 46 -10.37 -5.71 6.76
C GLY A 46 -9.03 -5.91 6.06
N LEU A 47 -8.86 -5.18 4.97
CA LEU A 47 -7.59 -5.10 4.25
C LEU A 47 -6.62 -4.26 5.08
N ARG A 48 -5.43 -4.80 5.36
CA ARG A 48 -4.29 -4.05 5.89
C ARG A 48 -3.22 -3.94 4.82
N ALA A 49 -3.03 -2.74 4.27
CA ALA A 49 -1.96 -2.45 3.34
C ALA A 49 -0.77 -1.84 4.10
N GLY A 50 0.15 -2.71 4.49
CA GLY A 50 1.31 -2.34 5.31
C GLY A 50 0.92 -1.89 6.72
N VAL A 51 1.61 -0.87 7.22
CA VAL A 51 1.43 -0.31 8.57
C VAL A 51 0.59 0.97 8.61
N PHE A 52 0.25 1.55 7.45
CA PHE A 52 -0.38 2.87 7.39
C PHE A 52 -1.86 2.85 7.04
N VAL A 53 -2.34 1.83 6.31
CA VAL A 53 -3.71 1.82 5.75
C VAL A 53 -4.46 0.55 6.16
N HIS A 54 -5.63 0.77 6.78
CA HIS A 54 -6.61 -0.26 7.06
C HIS A 54 -7.93 0.13 6.40
N VAL A 55 -8.54 -0.81 5.67
CA VAL A 55 -9.87 -0.66 5.09
C VAL A 55 -10.75 -1.76 5.67
N GLY A 56 -11.66 -1.38 6.56
CA GLY A 56 -12.62 -2.28 7.20
C GLY A 56 -13.61 -2.87 6.20
N LEU A 57 -14.19 -4.02 6.54
CA LEU A 57 -15.26 -4.65 5.72
C LEU A 57 -16.55 -3.81 5.66
N ASP A 58 -16.76 -2.93 6.63
CA ASP A 58 -17.79 -1.89 6.64
C ASP A 58 -17.47 -0.68 5.73
N GLY A 59 -16.29 -0.72 5.11
CA GLY A 59 -15.73 0.36 4.32
C GLY A 59 -15.02 1.41 5.16
N GLN A 60 -14.93 1.36 6.49
CA GLN A 60 -14.21 2.39 7.23
C GLN A 60 -12.72 2.39 6.86
N VAL A 61 -12.20 3.54 6.42
CA VAL A 61 -10.77 3.70 6.15
C VAL A 61 -10.10 4.30 7.38
N THR A 62 -9.06 3.65 7.88
CA THR A 62 -8.23 4.14 8.97
C THR A 62 -6.81 4.34 8.48
N ILE A 63 -6.27 5.54 8.71
CA ILE A 63 -4.91 5.91 8.33
C ILE A 63 -4.10 6.24 9.59
N VAL A 64 -2.92 5.63 9.71
CA VAL A 64 -2.00 5.91 10.81
C VAL A 64 -1.10 7.09 10.48
N CYS A 65 -1.11 8.13 11.31
CA CYS A 65 -0.11 9.19 11.28
C CYS A 65 1.02 8.86 12.27
N HIS A 66 2.17 8.44 11.75
CA HIS A 66 3.32 8.00 12.54
C HIS A 66 4.17 9.13 13.13
N ARG A 67 4.05 10.36 12.62
CA ARG A 67 4.80 11.52 13.10
C ARG A 67 4.03 12.25 14.21
N SER A 68 4.76 12.91 15.09
CA SER A 68 4.20 13.56 16.27
C SER A 68 3.55 14.90 15.92
N GLU A 69 2.33 15.12 16.39
CA GLU A 69 1.61 16.38 16.25
C GLU A 69 1.85 17.27 17.47
N MET A 70 2.23 18.52 17.24
CA MET A 70 2.57 19.52 18.25
C MET A 70 1.99 20.91 17.90
N GLY A 71 1.09 20.99 16.91
CA GLY A 71 0.42 22.22 16.43
C GLY A 71 0.72 22.58 14.97
N GLN A 72 1.55 21.80 14.28
CA GLN A 72 1.99 22.06 12.91
C GLN A 72 1.10 21.42 11.82
N GLY A 73 0.18 20.52 12.21
CA GLY A 73 -0.79 19.93 11.28
C GLY A 73 -0.30 18.72 10.48
N VAL A 74 0.62 17.92 11.01
CA VAL A 74 1.02 16.63 10.40
C VAL A 74 -0.12 15.62 10.38
N ARG A 75 -1.05 15.69 11.33
CA ARG A 75 -2.25 14.84 11.37
C ARG A 75 -3.27 15.13 10.28
N SER A 76 -3.20 16.32 9.69
CA SER A 76 -4.05 16.69 8.55
C SER A 76 -3.31 16.48 7.24
N SER A 77 -2.04 16.89 7.18
CA SER A 77 -1.27 16.89 5.92
C SER A 77 -0.76 15.52 5.48
N LEU A 78 -0.33 14.65 6.40
CA LEU A 78 0.23 13.35 6.02
C LEU A 78 -0.85 12.34 5.57
N PRO A 79 -2.01 12.21 6.26
CA PRO A 79 -3.03 11.25 5.84
C PRO A 79 -3.66 11.56 4.49
N VAL A 80 -3.76 12.85 4.12
CA VAL A 80 -4.28 13.26 2.80
C VAL A 80 -3.48 12.65 1.66
N LEU A 81 -2.15 12.55 1.80
CA LEU A 81 -1.29 11.91 0.79
C LEU A 81 -1.64 10.45 0.53
N ILE A 82 -2.10 9.74 1.57
CA ILE A 82 -2.55 8.36 1.45
C ILE A 82 -3.97 8.33 0.89
N ALA A 83 -4.87 9.15 1.43
CA ALA A 83 -6.28 9.17 1.05
C ALA A 83 -6.47 9.50 -0.44
N ASP A 84 -5.76 10.50 -0.95
CA ASP A 84 -5.78 10.90 -2.36
C ASP A 84 -5.35 9.74 -3.28
N GLU A 85 -4.23 9.09 -2.96
CA GLU A 85 -3.72 7.95 -3.74
C GLU A 85 -4.61 6.70 -3.62
N LEU A 86 -5.28 6.53 -2.48
CA LEU A 86 -6.24 5.45 -2.27
C LEU A 86 -7.54 5.70 -3.07
N GLY A 87 -7.87 6.96 -3.35
CA GLY A 87 -9.21 7.36 -3.82
C GLY A 87 -10.24 7.35 -2.70
N ALA A 88 -9.82 7.56 -1.45
CA ALA A 88 -10.72 7.65 -0.29
C ALA A 88 -11.20 9.08 -0.06
N ASP A 89 -12.46 9.22 0.33
CA ASP A 89 -13.00 10.51 0.76
C ASP A 89 -12.45 10.84 2.16
N MET A 90 -11.63 11.90 2.24
CA MET A 90 -10.99 12.31 3.49
C MET A 90 -12.01 12.63 4.60
N ALA A 91 -13.24 13.06 4.27
CA ALA A 91 -14.29 13.29 5.25
C ALA A 91 -14.74 12.00 5.97
N ARG A 92 -14.46 10.84 5.37
CA ARG A 92 -14.80 9.51 5.90
C ARG A 92 -13.61 8.76 6.48
N VAL A 93 -12.41 9.33 6.40
CA VAL A 93 -11.18 8.73 6.92
C VAL A 93 -11.06 8.98 8.42
N THR A 94 -10.78 7.92 9.17
CA THR A 94 -10.37 8.03 10.58
C THR A 94 -8.84 8.08 10.66
N VAL A 95 -8.28 9.12 11.27
CA VAL A 95 -6.84 9.25 11.47
C VAL A 95 -6.45 8.86 12.90
N VAL A 96 -5.59 7.86 13.04
CA VAL A 96 -5.07 7.39 14.34
C VAL A 96 -3.60 7.75 14.52
N GLN A 97 -3.16 7.88 15.78
CA GLN A 97 -1.73 8.11 16.07
C GLN A 97 -0.99 6.78 15.90
N GLY A 98 0.15 6.80 15.23
CA GLY A 98 1.11 5.71 15.38
C GLY A 98 1.74 5.78 16.77
N ASP A 99 1.92 4.64 17.40
CA ASP A 99 2.76 4.51 18.60
C ASP A 99 4.25 4.59 18.21
N GLY A 100 5.15 4.34 19.15
CA GLY A 100 6.61 4.36 18.91
C GLY A 100 7.17 3.09 18.28
N ASP A 101 6.36 2.28 17.59
CA ASP A 101 6.84 1.03 16.99
C ASP A 101 7.78 1.31 15.79
N LYS A 102 8.93 0.62 15.82
CA LYS A 102 9.96 0.67 14.76
C LYS A 102 9.44 0.33 13.36
N ALA A 103 8.32 -0.37 13.24
CA ALA A 103 7.70 -0.72 11.97
C ALA A 103 7.28 0.52 11.15
N TYR A 104 7.04 1.65 11.80
CA TYR A 104 6.76 2.93 11.13
C TYR A 104 7.98 3.61 10.52
N GLY A 105 9.20 3.13 10.82
CA GLY A 105 10.44 3.75 10.37
C GLY A 105 10.75 5.04 11.14
N ASP A 106 11.31 6.04 10.46
CA ASP A 106 11.65 7.32 11.13
C ASP A 106 10.40 8.19 11.36
N GLN A 107 10.11 8.37 12.64
CA GLN A 107 8.99 9.13 13.21
C GLN A 107 9.38 10.54 13.69
N ASN A 108 10.64 10.95 13.49
CA ASN A 108 11.13 12.25 13.96
C ASN A 108 10.31 13.40 13.35
N THR A 109 10.01 14.42 14.14
CA THR A 109 9.25 15.58 13.70
C THR A 109 10.04 16.85 13.98
N ASP A 110 10.98 17.13 13.08
CA ASP A 110 11.89 18.27 13.16
C ASP A 110 12.34 18.71 11.75
N GLY A 111 12.97 19.88 11.65
CA GLY A 111 13.62 20.40 10.44
C GLY A 111 12.68 20.60 9.26
N SER A 112 11.41 20.92 9.53
CA SER A 112 10.34 21.08 8.54
C SER A 112 10.28 19.92 7.54
N SER A 113 10.53 18.70 8.02
CA SER A 113 10.85 17.56 7.16
C SER A 113 9.74 16.53 6.99
N SER A 114 8.66 16.61 7.77
CA SER A 114 7.59 15.61 7.81
C SER A 114 7.00 15.27 6.45
N VAL A 115 6.46 16.25 5.72
CA VAL A 115 5.92 16.03 4.38
C VAL A 115 7.03 15.67 3.41
N ARG A 116 8.08 16.50 3.31
CA ARG A 116 9.16 16.34 2.32
C ARG A 116 9.82 14.96 2.36
N LYS A 117 10.08 14.40 3.54
CA LYS A 117 10.74 13.10 3.70
C LYS A 117 9.80 11.91 3.50
N ARG A 118 8.49 12.08 3.73
CA ARG A 118 7.50 10.98 3.71
C ARG A 118 6.56 11.01 2.52
N PHE A 119 6.64 12.03 1.67
CA PHE A 119 5.74 12.22 0.55
C PHE A 119 5.64 10.99 -0.37
N GLY A 120 6.78 10.46 -0.82
CA GLY A 120 6.83 9.29 -1.68
C GLY A 120 6.32 8.03 -0.99
N ASP A 121 6.81 7.76 0.22
CA ASP A 121 6.48 6.55 0.99
C ASP A 121 4.97 6.45 1.27
N LEU A 122 4.35 7.55 1.70
CA LEU A 122 2.93 7.58 2.05
C LEU A 122 2.03 7.47 0.81
N ARG A 123 2.40 8.15 -0.29
CA ARG A 123 1.69 7.99 -1.56
C ARG A 123 1.76 6.55 -2.08
N ALA A 124 2.93 5.93 -2.00
CA ALA A 124 3.11 4.53 -2.38
C ALA A 124 2.23 3.59 -1.52
N ALA A 125 2.07 3.88 -0.23
CA ALA A 125 1.17 3.12 0.64
C ALA A 125 -0.30 3.22 0.21
N GLY A 126 -0.79 4.43 -0.09
CA GLY A 126 -2.13 4.65 -0.63
C GLY A 126 -2.36 3.95 -1.98
N ALA A 127 -1.40 4.09 -2.90
CA ALA A 127 -1.46 3.45 -4.21
C ALA A 127 -1.44 1.91 -4.13
N ALA A 128 -0.65 1.34 -3.22
CA ALA A 128 -0.65 -0.10 -2.99
C ALA A 128 -2.02 -0.61 -2.51
N ALA A 129 -2.63 0.10 -1.56
CA ALA A 129 -3.98 -0.21 -1.08
C ALA A 129 -5.02 -0.09 -2.21
N ARG A 130 -4.96 0.97 -3.03
CA ARG A 130 -5.81 1.15 -4.22
C ARG A 130 -5.71 -0.04 -5.18
N MET A 131 -4.49 -0.46 -5.50
CA MET A 131 -4.26 -1.57 -6.42
C MET A 131 -4.78 -2.91 -5.88
N MET A 132 -4.68 -3.15 -4.56
CA MET A 132 -5.26 -4.34 -3.93
C MET A 132 -6.79 -4.35 -4.05
N LEU A 133 -7.46 -3.21 -3.79
CA LEU A 133 -8.91 -3.08 -3.91
C LEU A 133 -9.39 -3.25 -5.36
N ILE A 134 -8.72 -2.59 -6.31
CA ILE A 134 -9.01 -2.73 -7.74
C ILE A 134 -8.85 -4.18 -8.20
N SER A 135 -7.76 -4.84 -7.79
CA SER A 135 -7.52 -6.24 -8.16
C SER A 135 -8.61 -7.17 -7.60
N ALA A 136 -9.03 -6.95 -6.36
CA ALA A 136 -10.10 -7.73 -5.74
C ALA A 136 -11.47 -7.49 -6.43
N ALA A 137 -11.79 -6.23 -6.75
CA ALA A 137 -13.02 -5.88 -7.46
C ALA A 137 -13.06 -6.47 -8.87
N ALA A 138 -11.97 -6.33 -9.62
CA ALA A 138 -11.83 -6.89 -10.96
C ALA A 138 -11.97 -8.41 -10.98
N ALA A 139 -11.35 -9.10 -10.00
CA ALA A 139 -11.48 -10.55 -9.86
C ALA A 139 -12.94 -10.96 -9.55
N ARG A 140 -13.63 -10.20 -8.70
CA ARG A 140 -15.05 -10.43 -8.35
C ARG A 140 -15.96 -10.23 -9.57
N TRP A 141 -15.71 -9.20 -10.37
CA TRP A 141 -16.51 -8.86 -11.55
C TRP A 141 -16.09 -9.61 -12.81
N LYS A 142 -14.95 -10.31 -12.78
CA LYS A 142 -14.34 -11.01 -13.93
C LYS A 142 -14.05 -10.07 -15.10
N VAL A 143 -13.54 -8.88 -14.79
CA VAL A 143 -13.16 -7.85 -15.78
C VAL A 143 -11.65 -7.59 -15.70
N ASP A 144 -11.11 -6.87 -16.69
CA ASP A 144 -9.73 -6.42 -16.66
C ASP A 144 -9.54 -5.37 -15.54
N PRO A 145 -8.55 -5.50 -14.63
CA PRO A 145 -8.29 -4.48 -13.60
C PRO A 145 -8.08 -3.06 -14.16
N ARG A 146 -7.62 -2.92 -15.41
CA ARG A 146 -7.47 -1.63 -16.10
C ARG A 146 -8.79 -0.97 -16.46
N SER A 147 -9.89 -1.71 -16.41
CA SER A 147 -11.26 -1.18 -16.56
C SER A 147 -11.90 -0.79 -15.23
N CYS A 148 -11.15 -0.87 -14.12
CA CYS A 148 -11.61 -0.48 -12.80
C CYS A 148 -10.90 0.78 -12.30
N GLU A 149 -11.67 1.66 -11.66
CA GLU A 149 -11.18 2.90 -11.09
C GLU A 149 -11.61 2.99 -9.63
N ALA A 150 -10.70 3.40 -8.74
CA ALA A 150 -11.06 3.73 -7.36
C ALA A 150 -11.06 5.24 -7.16
N HIS A 151 -12.17 5.76 -6.66
CA HIS A 151 -12.39 7.16 -6.26
C HIS A 151 -13.62 7.21 -5.34
N ASP A 152 -13.84 8.34 -4.63
CA ASP A 152 -14.98 8.55 -3.74
C ASP A 152 -15.27 7.37 -2.80
N HIS A 153 -14.19 6.77 -2.28
CA HIS A 153 -14.24 5.68 -1.32
C HIS A 153 -14.80 4.36 -1.85
N GLN A 154 -14.85 4.21 -3.18
CA GLN A 154 -15.44 3.05 -3.86
C GLN A 154 -14.57 2.65 -5.06
N VAL A 155 -14.83 1.44 -5.58
CA VAL A 155 -14.29 0.98 -6.85
C VAL A 155 -15.43 0.91 -7.85
N PHE A 156 -15.19 1.39 -9.06
CA PHE A 156 -16.13 1.42 -10.17
C PHE A 156 -15.58 0.61 -11.34
N HIS A 157 -16.46 0.02 -12.14
CA HIS A 157 -16.13 -0.55 -13.44
C HIS A 157 -16.61 0.39 -14.53
N THR A 158 -15.69 0.89 -15.36
CA THR A 158 -15.95 1.95 -16.35
C THR A 158 -16.89 1.50 -17.47
N GLY A 159 -17.02 0.19 -17.73
CA GLY A 159 -17.93 -0.36 -18.72
C GLY A 159 -19.41 -0.40 -18.32
N THR A 160 -19.79 0.12 -17.15
CA THR A 160 -21.15 0.02 -16.59
C THR A 160 -21.86 1.38 -16.41
N ARG A 161 -21.39 2.44 -17.08
CA ARG A 161 -21.95 3.79 -16.95
C ARG A 161 -23.16 4.05 -17.86
#